data_AF-A0A225UG71-F1
#
_entry.id   AF-A0A225UG71-F1
#
_cell.length_a   1.000
_cell.length_b   1.000
_cell.length_c   1.000
_cell.angle_alpha   90.00
_cell.angle_beta   90.00
_cell.angle_gamma   90.00
#
_symmetry.space_group_name_H-M   'P 1'
#
loop_
_entity.id
_entity.type
_entity.pdbx_description
1 polymer ?
#
loop_
_entity_poly.entity_id
_entity_poly.type
_entity_poly.pdbx_seq_one_letter_code
_entity_poly.pdbx_strand_id
1 'polypeptide(L)' 'MKQRKAEPPLDFLHHLNAAADRAGIRYKKSERRREQHVKRCTHRLADSQLKSILKSQRFKSMDDLEYVLKQ' A
#
# COMPACT_ATOMS: atom_id res chain seq x y z
N MET A 1 3.43 -5.31 -10.20
CA MET A 1 3.58 -6.44 -9.28
C MET A 1 2.24 -6.73 -8.59
N LYS A 2 1.71 -7.95 -8.66
CA LYS A 2 0.54 -8.38 -7.87
C LYS A 2 1.06 -9.11 -6.62
N GLN A 3 0.32 -9.06 -5.51
CA GLN A 3 0.66 -9.79 -4.29
C GLN A 3 0.64 -11.30 -4.57
N ARG A 4 1.67 -12.02 -4.14
CA ARG A 4 1.71 -13.49 -4.23
C ARG A 4 0.80 -14.08 -3.14
N LYS A 5 0.19 -15.25 -3.39
CA LYS A 5 -0.76 -15.86 -2.44
C LYS A 5 -0.19 -16.07 -1.03
N ALA A 6 1.09 -16.39 -0.92
CA ALA A 6 1.78 -16.64 0.35
C ALA A 6 2.56 -15.43 0.88
N GLU A 7 2.52 -14.28 0.18
CA GLU A 7 3.23 -13.08 0.59
C GLU A 7 2.37 -12.29 1.58
N PRO A 8 2.88 -11.99 2.79
CA PRO A 8 2.17 -11.13 3.73
C PRO A 8 1.85 -9.76 3.12
N PRO A 9 0.68 -9.16 3.40
CA PRO A 9 0.31 -7.85 2.88
C PRO A 9 1.33 -6.75 3.20
N LEU A 10 1.97 -6.81 4.37
CA LEU A 10 3.02 -5.88 4.79
C LEU A 10 4.28 -5.99 3.90
N ASP A 11 4.74 -7.21 3.64
CA ASP A 11 5.91 -7.44 2.77
C ASP A 11 5.62 -6.98 1.34
N PHE A 12 4.41 -7.23 0.85
CA PHE A 12 3.97 -6.73 -0.45
C PHE A 12 3.98 -5.20 -0.52
N LEU A 13 3.54 -4.52 0.53
CA LEU A 13 3.63 -3.06 0.63
C LEU A 13 5.08 -2.59 0.57
N HIS A 14 5.98 -3.23 1.30
CA HIS A 14 7.41 -2.89 1.30
C HIS A 14 8.03 -3.06 -0.10
N HIS A 15 7.68 -4.11 -0.83
CA HIS A 15 8.11 -4.31 -2.21
C HIS A 15 7.59 -3.21 -3.15
N LEU A 16 6.33 -2.81 -3.01
CA LEU A 16 5.77 -1.70 -3.81
C LEU A 16 6.41 -0.36 -3.47
N ASN A 17 6.71 -0.10 -2.20
CA ASN A 17 7.43 1.08 -1.75
C ASN A 17 8.85 1.12 -2.36
N ALA A 18 9.61 0.03 -2.25
CA ALA A 18 10.94 -0.09 -2.84
C ALA A 18 10.92 0.09 -4.36
N ALA A 19 9.91 -0.46 -5.05
CA ALA A 19 9.74 -0.27 -6.50
C ALA A 19 9.42 1.20 -6.85
N ALA A 20 8.60 1.86 -6.05
CA ALA A 20 8.26 3.27 -6.22
C ALA A 20 9.49 4.17 -6.01
N ASP A 21 10.30 3.89 -4.99
CA ASP A 21 11.54 4.61 -4.71
C ASP A 21 12.56 4.46 -5.85
N ARG A 22 12.75 3.23 -6.35
CA ARG A 22 13.60 2.96 -7.52
C ARG A 22 13.10 3.69 -8.78
N ALA A 23 11.80 3.87 -8.91
CA ALA A 23 11.18 4.60 -10.02
C ALA A 23 11.11 6.13 -9.80
N GLY A 24 11.67 6.66 -8.71
CA GLY A 24 11.63 8.10 -8.40
C GLY A 24 10.23 8.63 -8.05
N ILE A 25 9.28 7.73 -7.72
CA ILE A 25 7.91 8.11 -7.36
C ILE A 25 7.91 8.63 -5.92
N ARG A 26 7.92 9.96 -5.77
CA ARG A 26 7.82 10.60 -4.43
C ARG A 26 6.40 10.51 -3.85
N TYR A 27 5.96 9.32 -3.43
CA TYR A 27 4.60 9.09 -2.91
C TYR A 27 4.37 9.72 -1.52
N LYS A 28 5.44 9.89 -0.72
CA LYS A 28 5.40 10.55 0.60
C LYS A 28 5.26 12.09 0.53
N LYS A 29 5.45 12.71 -0.64
CA LYS A 29 5.55 14.18 -0.78
C LYS A 29 4.22 14.94 -0.62
N SER A 30 3.08 14.31 -0.93
CA SER A 30 1.78 14.93 -0.79
C SER A 30 0.68 13.91 -0.53
N GLU A 31 -0.40 14.34 0.09
CA GLU A 31 -1.57 13.50 0.37
C GLU A 31 -2.12 12.86 -0.91
N ARG A 32 -2.31 13.64 -1.98
CA ARG A 32 -2.77 13.12 -3.28
C ARG A 32 -1.88 12.01 -3.83
N ARG A 33 -0.56 12.14 -3.71
CA ARG A 33 0.39 11.12 -4.21
C ARG A 33 0.39 9.89 -3.32
N ARG A 34 0.27 10.07 -2.00
CA ARG A 34 0.11 8.98 -1.04
C ARG A 34 -1.16 8.21 -1.31
N GLU A 35 -2.32 8.87 -1.42
CA GLU A 35 -3.59 8.23 -1.76
C GLU A 35 -3.51 7.44 -3.07
N GLN A 36 -2.87 7.99 -4.10
CA GLN A 36 -2.71 7.28 -5.37
C GLN A 36 -1.83 6.04 -5.22
N HIS A 37 -0.80 6.11 -4.38
CA HIS A 37 0.06 4.97 -4.06
C HIS A 37 -0.68 3.89 -3.28
N VAL A 38 -1.43 4.27 -2.24
CA VAL A 38 -2.29 3.35 -1.48
C VAL A 38 -3.30 2.67 -2.41
N LYS A 39 -4.02 3.44 -3.26
CA LYS A 39 -4.96 2.87 -4.24
C LYS A 39 -4.30 1.84 -5.16
N ARG A 40 -3.06 2.09 -5.61
CA ARG A 40 -2.27 1.14 -6.41
C ARG A 40 -1.92 -0.12 -5.62
N CYS A 41 -1.54 0.01 -4.35
CA CYS A 41 -1.27 -1.12 -3.47
C CYS A 41 -2.53 -1.96 -3.29
N THR A 42 -3.63 -1.33 -2.84
CA THR A 42 -4.90 -1.99 -2.57
C THR A 42 -5.45 -2.73 -3.79
N HIS A 43 -5.40 -2.12 -4.99
CA HIS A 43 -5.88 -2.78 -6.21
C HIS A 43 -5.14 -4.09 -6.52
N ARG A 44 -3.89 -4.24 -6.06
CA ARG A 44 -3.01 -5.37 -6.38
C ARG A 44 -2.86 -6.41 -5.27
N LEU A 45 -3.54 -6.22 -4.13
CA LEU A 45 -3.62 -7.20 -3.05
C LEU A 45 -4.33 -8.49 -3.52
N ALA A 46 -4.11 -9.59 -2.81
CA ALA A 46 -4.82 -10.85 -3.03
C ALA A 46 -6.16 -10.87 -2.27
N ASP A 47 -6.14 -10.44 -1.01
CA ASP A 47 -7.28 -10.47 -0.09
C ASP A 47 -8.36 -9.41 -0.44
N SER A 48 -9.59 -9.86 -0.70
CA SER A 48 -10.74 -8.99 -1.02
C SER A 48 -11.33 -8.24 0.17
N GLN A 49 -11.28 -8.82 1.38
CA GLN A 49 -11.76 -8.18 2.60
C GLN A 49 -10.80 -7.05 3.00
N LEU A 50 -9.50 -7.33 3.01
CA LEU A 50 -8.48 -6.31 3.27
C LEU A 50 -8.56 -5.15 2.26
N LYS A 51 -8.84 -5.45 0.98
CA LYS A 51 -9.10 -4.42 -0.03
C LYS A 51 -10.24 -3.49 0.35
N SER A 52 -11.32 -4.02 0.93
CA SER A 52 -12.48 -3.25 1.33
C SER A 52 -12.13 -2.31 2.49
N ILE A 53 -11.44 -2.83 3.50
CA ILE A 53 -10.99 -2.07 4.69
C ILE A 53 -10.07 -0.91 4.27
N LEU A 54 -9.08 -1.18 3.42
CA LEU A 54 -8.14 -0.14 2.99
C LEU A 54 -8.78 0.93 2.08
N LYS A 55 -9.89 0.62 1.40
CA LYS A 55 -10.61 1.58 0.55
C LYS A 55 -11.48 2.55 1.36
N SER A 56 -11.95 2.14 2.54
CA SER A 56 -12.78 2.98 3.41
C SER A 56 -11.97 3.90 4.31
N GLN A 57 -10.65 3.69 4.40
CA GLN A 57 -9.76 4.44 5.27
C GLN A 57 -8.96 5.52 4.52
N ARG A 58 -8.77 6.67 5.19
CA ARG A 58 -7.81 7.70 4.77
C ARG A 58 -6.55 7.58 5.62
N PHE A 59 -5.40 7.49 4.97
CA PHE A 59 -4.09 7.38 5.63
C PHE A 59 -3.38 8.74 5.64
N LYS A 60 -3.05 9.25 6.83
CA LYS A 60 -2.32 10.52 7.01
C LYS A 60 -0.83 10.31 6.73
N SER A 61 -0.32 9.11 6.99
CA SER A 61 1.06 8.72 6.73
C SER A 61 1.13 7.32 6.08
N MET A 62 2.33 6.90 5.67
CA MET A 62 2.55 5.51 5.27
C MET A 62 2.67 4.59 6.49
N ASP A 63 3.07 5.14 7.62
CA ASP A 63 3.17 4.42 8.89
C ASP A 63 1.78 4.00 9.39
N ASP A 64 0.75 4.83 9.14
CA ASP A 64 -0.65 4.49 9.42
C ASP A 64 -1.08 3.24 8.63
N LEU A 65 -0.66 3.14 7.37
CA LEU A 65 -0.97 2.00 6.52
C LEU A 65 -0.20 0.76 6.99
N GLU A 66 1.09 0.89 7.30
CA GLU A 66 1.88 -0.20 7.85
C GLU A 66 1.31 -0.71 9.18
N TYR A 67 0.81 0.18 10.04
CA TYR A 67 0.16 -0.19 11.29
C TYR A 67 -1.07 -1.06 11.05
N VAL A 68 -1.93 -0.70 10.09
CA VAL A 68 -3.11 -1.51 9.74
C VAL A 68 -2.73 -2.87 9.16
N LEU A 69 -1.63 -2.97 8.41
CA LEU A 69 -1.18 -4.23 7.79
C LEU A 69 -0.38 -5.15 8.73
N LYS A 70 0.04 -4.66 9.90
CA LYS A 70 0.72 -5.45 10.94
C LYS A 70 -0.24 -6.27 11.80
N GLN A 71 -1.53 -5.92 11.82
CA GLN A 71 -2.59 -6.63 12.55
C GLN A 71 -2.98 -7.90 11.80
#